data_AF-A0A1B6GXE1-F1
#
_entry.id   AF-A0A1B6GXE1-F1
#
_cell.length_a   1.000
_cell.length_b   1.000
_cell.length_c   1.000
_cell.angle_alpha   90.00
_cell.angle_beta   90.00
_cell.angle_gamma   90.00
#
_symmetry.space_group_name_H-M   'P 1'
#
loop_
_entity.id
_entity.type
_entity.pdbx_description
1 polymer ?
#
loop_
_entity_poly.entity_id
_entity_poly.type
_entity_poly.pdbx_seq_one_letter_code
_entity_poly.pdbx_strand_id
1 'polypeptide(L)'
;HIRDVSNLLKGFHVTVNARNEEEVDTDIIVEKLSKATASAYSFKDRGETVKESGPVGTTYKRVIPQQEINSNERDKFWQKEEEEEKKRQEAERKRREEEKKRLENEIKQREIEEAAQREARIKKRRRD
;
A
#
# COMPACT_ATOMS: atom_id res chain seq x y z
N HIS A 1 -8.44 -47.95 16.74
CA HIS A 1 -7.27 -47.28 17.35
C HIS A 1 -6.52 -46.36 16.39
N ILE A 2 -6.02 -46.81 15.23
CA ILE A 2 -5.32 -45.87 14.30
C ILE A 2 -6.24 -44.81 13.69
N ARG A 3 -7.51 -45.14 13.47
CA ARG A 3 -8.54 -44.22 12.95
C ARG A 3 -8.86 -43.09 13.93
N ASP A 4 -8.82 -43.37 15.24
CA ASP A 4 -9.11 -42.40 16.29
C ASP A 4 -7.97 -41.37 16.39
N VAL A 5 -6.72 -41.83 16.29
CA VAL A 5 -5.52 -40.97 16.26
C VAL A 5 -5.47 -40.11 14.99
N SER A 6 -5.81 -40.67 13.84
CA SER A 6 -5.88 -39.92 12.58
C SER A 6 -6.96 -38.82 12.62
N ASN A 7 -8.08 -39.05 13.30
CA ASN A 7 -9.15 -38.07 13.45
C ASN A 7 -8.80 -36.96 14.47
N LEU A 8 -7.95 -37.26 15.45
CA LEU A 8 -7.44 -36.28 16.42
C LEU A 8 -6.49 -35.28 15.77
N LEU A 9 -5.57 -35.76 14.92
CA LEU A 9 -4.58 -34.94 14.23
C LEU A 9 -5.15 -34.44 12.90
N LYS A 10 -5.85 -33.30 12.92
CA LYS A 10 -6.38 -32.67 11.70
C LYS A 10 -5.29 -31.81 11.04
N GLY A 11 -5.12 -31.94 9.72
CA GLY A 11 -4.18 -31.12 8.94
C GLY A 11 -2.78 -31.72 8.71
N PHE A 12 -2.65 -33.06 8.67
CA PHE A 12 -1.41 -33.71 8.24
C PHE A 12 -1.32 -33.78 6.70
N HIS A 13 -0.11 -33.69 6.17
CA HIS A 13 0.16 -33.66 4.73
C HIS A 13 0.51 -35.04 4.17
N VAL A 14 1.14 -35.89 4.99
CA VAL A 14 1.62 -37.23 4.61
C VAL A 14 1.46 -38.19 5.79
N THR A 15 1.09 -39.44 5.49
CA THR A 15 1.19 -40.56 6.43
C THR A 15 2.27 -41.52 5.94
N VAL A 16 3.30 -41.75 6.77
CA VAL A 16 4.39 -42.69 6.46
C VAL A 16 4.18 -43.96 7.28
N ASN A 17 4.10 -45.11 6.60
CA ASN A 17 4.13 -46.42 7.25
C ASN A 17 5.59 -46.89 7.22
N ALA A 18 6.20 -47.03 8.40
CA ALA A 18 7.58 -47.49 8.54
C ALA A 18 7.60 -48.91 9.13
N ARG A 19 8.31 -49.84 8.47
CA ARG A 19 8.52 -51.22 8.93
C ARG A 19 9.92 -51.50 9.46
N ASN A 20 10.85 -50.60 9.20
CA ASN A 20 12.23 -50.63 9.67
C ASN A 20 12.65 -49.22 10.11
N GLU A 21 13.81 -49.10 10.77
CA GLU A 21 14.31 -47.82 11.27
C GLU A 21 14.77 -46.89 10.13
N GLU A 22 15.23 -47.46 9.02
CA GLU A 22 15.67 -46.72 7.83
C GLU A 22 14.52 -45.90 7.22
N GLU A 23 13.28 -46.40 7.23
CA GLU A 23 12.11 -45.70 6.69
C GLU A 23 11.68 -44.46 7.50
N VAL A 24 12.27 -44.23 8.67
CA VAL A 24 12.03 -43.08 9.56
C VAL A 24 13.17 -42.05 9.49
N ASP A 25 14.12 -42.23 8.56
CA ASP A 25 15.21 -41.27 8.38
C ASP A 25 14.69 -39.89 7.95
N THR A 26 15.34 -38.84 8.44
CA THR A 26 14.93 -37.46 8.23
C THR A 26 14.91 -37.10 6.75
N ASP A 27 15.91 -37.56 6.01
CA ASP A 27 16.07 -37.24 4.59
C ASP A 27 14.93 -37.85 3.76
N ILE A 28 14.54 -39.09 4.10
CA ILE A 28 13.46 -39.82 3.43
C ILE A 28 12.10 -39.17 3.73
N ILE A 29 11.88 -38.72 4.97
CA ILE A 29 10.64 -38.05 5.37
C ILE A 29 10.53 -36.69 4.66
N VAL A 30 11.60 -35.91 4.61
CA VAL A 30 11.63 -34.61 3.92
C VAL A 30 11.40 -34.79 2.42
N GLU A 31 12.02 -35.80 1.80
CA GLU A 31 11.79 -36.13 0.40
C GLU A 31 10.32 -36.48 0.13
N LYS A 32 9.73 -37.37 0.93
CA LYS A 32 8.30 -37.75 0.81
C LYS A 32 7.37 -36.56 1.03
N LEU A 33 7.65 -35.70 2.01
CA LEU A 33 6.86 -34.52 2.29
C LEU A 33 6.94 -33.48 1.17
N SER A 34 8.14 -33.27 0.60
CA SER A 34 8.33 -32.36 -0.53
C SER A 34 7.54 -32.80 -1.76
N LYS A 35 7.56 -34.10 -2.07
CA LYS A 35 6.80 -34.71 -3.17
C LYS A 35 5.28 -34.63 -2.97
N ALA A 36 4.80 -34.68 -1.73
CA ALA A 36 3.38 -34.66 -1.41
C ALA A 36 2.80 -33.24 -1.27
N THR A 37 3.60 -32.29 -0.78
CA THR A 37 3.16 -30.89 -0.54
C THR A 37 3.29 -30.03 -1.79
N ALA A 38 4.24 -30.32 -2.68
CA ALA A 38 4.45 -29.53 -3.89
C ALA A 38 3.83 -30.23 -5.11
N SER A 39 2.88 -29.55 -5.77
CA SER A 39 2.61 -29.76 -7.19
C SER A 39 3.94 -29.91 -7.94
N ALA A 40 4.10 -31.00 -8.70
CA ALA A 40 5.35 -31.53 -9.26
C ALA A 40 6.14 -30.55 -10.17
N TYR A 41 6.63 -29.45 -9.62
CA TYR A 41 7.50 -28.51 -10.29
C TYR A 41 8.95 -28.86 -9.94
N SER A 42 9.62 -29.51 -10.87
CA SER A 42 11.01 -29.90 -10.75
C SER A 42 11.90 -28.66 -10.92
N PHE A 43 12.40 -28.10 -9.82
CA PHE A 43 13.42 -27.04 -9.84
C PHE A 43 14.84 -27.63 -9.98
N LYS A 44 15.05 -28.60 -10.88
CA LYS A 44 16.40 -29.13 -11.15
C LYS A 44 17.33 -28.14 -11.85
N ASP A 45 16.92 -26.87 -12.03
CA ASP A 45 17.72 -25.87 -12.74
C ASP A 45 17.78 -24.52 -12.01
N ARG A 46 18.06 -24.55 -10.70
CA ARG A 46 18.59 -23.36 -10.01
C ARG A 46 19.76 -23.79 -9.14
N GLY A 47 20.93 -23.79 -9.76
CA GLY A 47 22.20 -23.79 -9.05
C GLY A 47 22.32 -22.49 -8.24
N GLU A 48 21.85 -22.52 -7.00
CA GLU A 48 22.34 -21.62 -5.96
C GLU A 48 22.83 -22.50 -4.83
N THR A 49 24.15 -22.51 -4.66
CA THR A 49 24.84 -23.15 -3.56
C THR A 49 24.30 -22.58 -2.25
N VAL A 50 23.40 -23.34 -1.61
CA VAL A 50 22.98 -23.08 -0.24
C VAL A 50 24.23 -23.22 0.62
N LYS A 51 24.84 -22.09 0.96
CA LYS A 51 25.95 -22.03 1.90
C LYS A 51 25.48 -22.70 3.19
N GLU A 52 26.21 -23.70 3.63
CA GLU A 52 25.96 -24.44 4.86
C GLU A 52 25.70 -23.45 6.01
N SER A 53 24.51 -23.52 6.60
CA SER A 53 24.14 -22.66 7.71
C SER A 53 25.01 -23.06 8.91
N GLY A 54 25.96 -22.19 9.26
CA GLY A 54 26.84 -22.38 10.42
C GLY A 54 26.10 -22.41 11.76
N PRO A 55 26.81 -22.67 12.88
CA PRO A 55 26.21 -22.86 14.20
C PRO A 55 25.38 -21.63 14.62
N VAL A 56 24.10 -21.86 14.91
CA VAL A 56 23.18 -20.81 15.38
C VAL A 56 23.53 -20.40 16.81
N GLY A 57 24.37 -19.38 16.95
CA GLY A 57 24.50 -18.59 18.17
C GLY A 57 23.32 -17.62 18.32
N THR A 58 23.12 -17.05 19.52
CA THR A 58 22.18 -15.93 19.71
C THR A 58 22.58 -14.82 18.74
N THR A 59 21.83 -14.68 17.65
CA THR A 59 22.11 -13.73 16.57
C THR A 59 21.65 -12.34 16.99
N TYR A 60 22.07 -11.91 18.20
CA TYR A 60 21.81 -10.56 18.65
C TYR A 60 22.69 -9.63 17.84
N LYS A 61 22.08 -8.94 16.87
CA LYS A 61 22.69 -7.81 16.19
C LYS A 61 22.18 -6.55 16.88
N ARG A 62 23.11 -5.71 17.37
CA ARG A 62 22.75 -4.39 17.86
C ARG A 62 22.22 -3.58 16.68
N VAL A 63 21.08 -2.92 16.85
CA VAL A 63 20.56 -2.00 15.84
C VAL A 63 21.49 -0.79 15.79
N ILE A 64 21.95 -0.44 14.59
CA ILE A 64 22.73 0.78 14.33
C ILE A 64 21.83 1.73 13.53
N PRO A 65 21.18 2.71 14.17
CA PRO A 65 20.19 3.57 13.51
C PRO A 65 20.71 4.26 12.24
N GLN A 66 22.00 4.62 12.20
CA GLN A 66 22.61 5.25 11.02
C GLN A 66 22.76 4.31 9.82
N GLN A 67 22.79 2.99 10.03
CA GLN A 67 22.89 2.00 8.96
C GLN A 67 21.53 1.43 8.55
N GLU A 68 20.57 1.37 9.48
CA GLU A 68 19.28 0.74 9.21
C GLU A 68 18.17 1.72 8.83
N ILE A 69 18.28 2.99 9.24
CA ILE A 69 17.33 4.01 8.81
C ILE A 69 17.74 4.51 7.44
N ASN A 70 17.00 4.12 6.41
CA ASN A 70 17.13 4.68 5.07
C ASN A 70 16.55 6.11 5.06
N SER A 71 17.36 7.08 5.46
CA SER A 71 16.97 8.50 5.49
C SER A 71 16.39 8.99 4.16
N ASN A 72 16.90 8.48 3.03
CA ASN A 72 16.42 8.86 1.70
C ASN A 72 14.97 8.42 1.44
N GLU A 73 14.57 7.23 1.89
CA GLU A 73 13.19 6.75 1.74
C GLU A 73 12.23 7.52 2.65
N ARG A 74 12.65 7.81 3.89
CA ARG A 74 11.88 8.62 4.82
C ARG A 74 11.69 10.06 4.29
N ASP A 75 12.74 10.66 3.76
CA ASP A 75 12.69 12.04 3.26
C ASP A 75 11.83 12.11 1.98
N LYS A 76 11.87 11.08 1.12
CA LYS A 76 10.93 10.96 -0.01
C LYS A 76 9.47 10.82 0.42
N PHE A 77 9.20 10.09 1.51
CA PHE A 77 7.85 9.94 2.05
C PHE A 77 7.30 11.30 2.47
N TRP A 78 8.07 12.06 3.26
CA TRP A 78 7.66 13.39 3.71
C TRP A 78 7.54 14.39 2.57
N GLN A 79 8.47 14.37 1.61
CA GLN A 79 8.39 15.23 0.43
C GLN A 79 7.12 14.96 -0.38
N LYS A 80 6.73 13.69 -0.54
CA LYS A 80 5.51 13.33 -1.27
C LYS A 80 4.24 13.78 -0.52
N GLU A 81 4.19 13.55 0.79
CA GLU A 81 3.07 13.98 1.63
C GLU A 81 2.92 15.51 1.64
N GLU A 82 4.02 16.26 1.78
CA GLU A 82 4.00 17.72 1.72
C GLU A 82 3.52 18.24 0.35
N GLU A 83 3.91 17.59 -0.74
CA GLU A 83 3.46 17.96 -2.08
C GLU A 83 1.96 17.70 -2.29
N GLU A 84 1.44 16.55 -1.83
CA GLU A 84 0.02 16.25 -1.89
C GLU A 84 -0.81 17.19 -1.01
N GLU A 85 -0.34 17.48 0.21
CA GLU A 85 -0.99 18.43 1.12
C GLU A 85 -1.03 19.83 0.52
N LYS A 86 0.08 20.30 -0.05
CA LYS A 86 0.15 21.60 -0.73
C LYS A 86 -0.81 21.66 -1.91
N LYS A 87 -0.88 20.59 -2.72
CA LYS A 87 -1.80 20.52 -3.86
C LYS A 87 -3.26 20.57 -3.42
N ARG A 88 -3.61 19.93 -2.30
CA ARG A 88 -4.96 20.02 -1.72
C ARG A 88 -5.30 21.46 -1.33
N GLN A 89 -4.39 22.14 -0.63
CA GLN A 89 -4.59 23.53 -0.20
C GLN A 89 -4.71 24.49 -1.38
N GLU A 90 -3.88 24.33 -2.43
CA GLU A 90 -3.96 25.15 -3.63
C GLU A 90 -5.25 24.93 -4.40
N ALA A 91 -5.74 23.69 -4.50
CA ALA A 91 -7.02 23.39 -5.13
C ALA A 91 -8.20 24.02 -4.38
N GLU A 92 -8.20 23.96 -3.04
CA GLU A 92 -9.23 24.59 -2.22
C GLU A 92 -9.17 26.13 -2.33
N ARG A 93 -7.96 26.70 -2.28
CA ARG A 93 -7.75 28.15 -2.44
C ARG A 93 -8.25 28.62 -3.81
N LYS A 94 -7.87 27.92 -4.87
CA LYS A 94 -8.29 28.25 -6.24
C LYS A 94 -9.80 28.18 -6.40
N ARG A 95 -10.45 27.14 -5.86
CA ARG A 95 -11.92 27.03 -5.89
C ARG A 95 -12.60 28.20 -5.17
N ARG A 96 -12.09 28.59 -4.00
CA ARG A 96 -12.61 29.73 -3.23
C ARG A 96 -12.42 31.06 -3.98
N GLU A 97 -11.27 31.26 -4.62
CA GLU A 97 -10.99 32.45 -5.43
C GLU A 97 -11.89 32.52 -6.67
N GLU A 98 -12.12 31.38 -7.35
CA GLU A 98 -13.03 31.30 -8.50
C GLU A 98 -14.47 31.61 -8.12
N GLU A 99 -14.95 31.06 -7.01
CA GLU A 99 -16.30 31.34 -6.48
C GLU A 99 -16.46 32.82 -6.11
N LYS A 100 -15.47 33.38 -5.41
CA LYS A 100 -15.47 34.81 -5.05
C LYS A 100 -15.48 35.69 -6.30
N LYS A 101 -14.64 35.40 -7.29
CA LYS A 101 -14.59 36.13 -8.55
C LYS A 101 -15.90 36.04 -9.32
N ARG A 102 -16.56 34.88 -9.32
CA ARG A 102 -17.87 34.70 -9.94
C ARG A 102 -18.93 35.57 -9.26
N LEU A 103 -18.96 35.60 -7.93
CA LEU A 103 -19.89 36.42 -7.16
C LEU A 103 -19.65 37.92 -7.39
N GLU A 104 -18.39 38.36 -7.37
CA GLU A 104 -18.02 39.76 -7.66
C GLU A 104 -18.46 40.18 -9.07
N ASN A 105 -18.27 39.32 -10.07
CA ASN A 105 -18.74 39.59 -11.43
C ASN A 105 -20.26 39.69 -11.51
N GLU A 106 -21.00 38.83 -10.80
CA GLU A 106 -22.46 38.88 -10.76
C GLU A 106 -22.97 40.17 -10.10
N ILE A 107 -22.37 40.59 -8.98
CA ILE A 107 -22.70 41.85 -8.32
C ILE A 107 -22.44 43.02 -9.26
N LYS A 108 -21.28 43.04 -9.92
CA LYS A 108 -20.90 44.12 -10.85
C LYS A 108 -21.85 44.20 -12.05
N GLN A 109 -22.28 43.06 -12.61
CA GLN A 109 -23.26 43.03 -13.70
C GLN A 109 -24.60 43.64 -13.26
N ARG A 110 -25.12 43.25 -12.08
CA ARG A 110 -26.37 43.81 -11.54
C ARG A 110 -26.27 45.31 -11.29
N GLU A 111 -25.14 45.78 -10.77
CA GLU A 111 -24.92 47.21 -10.53
C GLU A 111 -24.90 48.01 -11.84
N ILE A 112 -24.26 47.49 -12.89
CA ILE A 112 -24.25 48.12 -14.23
C ILE A 112 -25.67 48.18 -14.80
N GLU A 113 -26.44 47.09 -14.70
CA GLU A 113 -27.83 47.06 -15.17
C GLU A 113 -28.72 48.04 -14.41
N GLU A 114 -28.61 48.10 -13.08
CA GLU A 114 -29.38 49.04 -12.26
C GLU A 114 -29.00 50.50 -12.56
N ALA A 115 -27.71 50.79 -12.73
CA ALA A 115 -27.22 52.11 -13.11
C ALA A 115 -27.76 52.52 -14.48
N ALA A 116 -27.72 51.64 -15.48
CA ALA A 116 -28.28 51.90 -16.80
C ALA A 116 -29.80 52.17 -16.76
N GLN A 117 -30.56 51.41 -15.96
CA GLN A 117 -32.00 51.64 -15.77
C GLN A 117 -32.27 52.99 -15.08
N ARG A 118 -31.47 53.34 -14.07
CA ARG A 118 -31.58 54.62 -13.35
C ARG A 118 -31.31 55.79 -14.29
N GLU A 119 -30.26 55.73 -15.10
CA GLU A 119 -29.94 56.75 -16.10
C GLU A 119 -31.05 56.89 -17.15
N ALA A 120 -31.59 55.78 -17.65
CA ALA A 120 -32.71 55.81 -18.60
C ALA A 120 -33.95 56.49 -18.00
N ARG A 121 -34.26 56.23 -16.73
CA ARG A 121 -35.37 56.87 -16.01
C ARG A 121 -35.15 58.36 -15.82
N ILE A 122 -33.92 58.78 -15.45
CA ILE A 122 -33.55 60.20 -15.33
C ILE A 122 -33.64 60.90 -16.68
N LYS A 123 -33.15 60.28 -17.76
CA LYS A 123 -33.20 60.83 -19.11
C LYS A 123 -34.63 61.03 -19.61
N LYS A 124 -35.55 60.10 -19.31
CA LYS A 124 -36.99 60.26 -19.60
C LYS A 124 -37.57 61.46 -18.86
N ARG A 125 -37.37 61.56 -17.54
CA ARG A 125 -37.84 62.68 -16.71
C ARG A 125 -37.29 64.05 -17.11
N ARG A 126 -36.10 64.12 -17.71
CA ARG A 126 -35.51 65.38 -18.21
C ARG A 126 -36.07 65.82 -19.56
N ARG A 127 -36.80 64.94 -20.25
CA ARG A 127 -37.31 65.19 -21.60
C ARG A 127 -38.79 65.57 -21.62
N ASP A 128 -39.50 65.27 -20.53
CA ASP A 128 -40.82 65.81 -20.19
C ASP A 128 -40.66 67.16 -19.47
#